data_AF-A0A3M5IQB2-F1
#
_entry.id   AF-A0A3M5IQB2-F1
#
_cell.length_a   1.000
_cell.length_b   1.000
_cell.length_c   1.000
_cell.angle_alpha   90.00
_cell.angle_beta   90.00
_cell.angle_gamma   90.00
#
_symmetry.space_group_name_H-M   'P 1'
#
loop_
_entity.id
_entity.type
_entity.pdbx_description
1 polymer ?
#
loop_
_entity_poly.entity_id
_entity_poly.type
_entity_poly.pdbx_seq_one_letter_code
_entity_poly.pdbx_strand_id
1 'polypeptide(L)'
;MELADGTTWHPWHGPLDQPYRFKYVKGRDYRLHGAASSLIYTNVIPAKALDWLSGFPELWAQLVFAFAGQYEHADILGEIVSQADQASVAQELGGNPGRAMSAPRQSIQRQLAEGLRMLISEKFKLNQP
;
A
#
# COMPACT_ATOMS: atom_id res chain seq x y z
N MET A 1 1.57 -15.90 4.95
CA MET A 1 2.39 -16.07 6.17
C MET A 1 2.26 -17.51 6.60
N GLU A 2 3.13 -17.99 7.48
CA GLU A 2 3.07 -19.38 7.98
C GLU A 2 2.91 -19.32 9.50
N LEU A 3 1.91 -20.02 10.02
CA LEU A 3 1.60 -20.07 11.44
C LEU A 3 2.54 -21.05 12.17
N ALA A 4 2.51 -21.03 13.51
CA ALA A 4 3.34 -21.91 14.35
C ALA A 4 3.14 -23.41 14.08
N ASP A 5 1.96 -23.81 13.61
CA ASP A 5 1.63 -25.19 13.22
C ASP A 5 2.07 -25.57 11.80
N GLY A 6 2.72 -24.66 11.07
CA GLY A 6 3.16 -24.86 9.68
C GLY A 6 2.09 -24.56 8.62
N THR A 7 0.87 -24.19 9.02
CA THR A 7 -0.21 -23.88 8.09
C THR A 7 -0.01 -22.51 7.43
N THR A 8 -0.35 -22.40 6.15
CA THR A 8 -0.38 -21.09 5.48
C THR A 8 -1.58 -20.28 5.96
N TRP A 9 -1.32 -19.10 6.51
CA TRP A 9 -2.37 -18.15 6.84
C TRP A 9 -2.82 -17.38 5.62
N HIS A 10 -4.15 -17.27 5.47
CA HIS A 10 -4.81 -16.40 4.52
C HIS A 10 -5.62 -15.33 5.25
N PRO A 11 -5.60 -14.07 4.78
CA PRO A 11 -6.18 -12.97 5.54
C PRO A 11 -7.72 -12.96 5.60
N TRP A 12 -8.42 -13.75 4.77
CA TRP A 12 -9.86 -13.97 4.89
C TRP A 12 -10.26 -14.97 5.99
N HIS A 13 -9.29 -15.62 6.66
CA HIS A 13 -9.55 -16.43 7.85
C HIS A 13 -9.55 -15.62 9.16
N GLY A 14 -9.48 -14.29 9.06
CA GLY A 14 -9.50 -13.41 10.22
C GLY A 14 -8.10 -13.12 10.79
N PRO A 15 -8.04 -12.47 11.96
CA PRO A 15 -6.79 -12.01 12.55
C PRO A 15 -5.88 -13.19 12.94
N LEU A 16 -4.58 -12.92 12.99
CA LEU A 16 -3.58 -13.87 13.50
C LEU A 16 -3.73 -13.98 15.02
N ASP A 17 -4.04 -15.18 15.50
CA ASP A 17 -4.27 -15.51 16.93
C ASP A 17 -3.14 -16.36 17.54
N GLN A 18 -2.17 -16.78 16.72
CA GLN A 18 -1.02 -17.56 17.14
C GLN A 18 0.29 -17.00 16.55
N PRO A 19 1.45 -17.37 17.12
CA PRO A 19 2.75 -16.96 16.58
C PRO A 19 2.89 -17.35 15.10
N TYR A 20 3.58 -16.51 14.33
CA TYR A 20 3.72 -16.70 12.88
C TYR A 20 5.10 -16.27 12.40
N ARG A 21 5.53 -16.78 11.24
CA ARG A 21 6.66 -16.23 10.49
C ARG A 21 6.18 -15.52 9.24
N PHE A 22 6.86 -14.42 8.96
CA PHE A 22 6.74 -13.71 7.70
C PHE A 22 7.94 -14.04 6.80
N LYS A 23 7.66 -14.30 5.52
CA LYS A 23 8.67 -14.45 4.47
C LYS A 23 8.45 -13.34 3.44
N TYR A 24 9.47 -12.52 3.23
CA TYR A 24 9.44 -11.53 2.16
C TYR A 24 9.42 -12.24 0.79
N VAL A 25 8.53 -11.79 -0.08
CA VAL A 25 8.40 -12.29 -1.46
C VAL A 25 8.94 -11.22 -2.38
N LYS A 26 9.98 -11.54 -3.15
CA LYS A 26 10.52 -10.67 -4.21
C LYS A 26 9.62 -10.73 -5.44
N GLY A 27 9.55 -9.63 -6.21
CA GLY A 27 8.77 -9.58 -7.45
C GLY A 27 7.26 -9.51 -7.24
N ARG A 28 6.80 -8.77 -6.22
CA ARG A 28 5.36 -8.60 -5.97
C ARG A 28 4.71 -7.85 -7.13
N ASP A 29 3.61 -8.40 -7.62
CA ASP A 29 2.71 -7.67 -8.51
C ASP A 29 1.89 -6.68 -7.65
N TYR A 30 2.28 -5.41 -7.72
CA TYR A 30 1.62 -4.34 -6.97
C TYR A 30 0.18 -4.07 -7.44
N ARG A 31 -0.16 -4.38 -8.69
CA ARG A 31 -1.54 -4.24 -9.20
C ARG A 31 -2.42 -5.32 -8.59
N LEU A 32 -1.92 -6.57 -8.59
CA LEU A 32 -2.60 -7.67 -7.92
C LEU A 32 -2.73 -7.41 -6.41
N HIS A 33 -1.71 -6.81 -5.77
CA HIS A 33 -1.75 -6.50 -4.35
C HIS A 33 -2.91 -5.57 -3.97
N GLY A 34 -3.15 -4.50 -4.75
CA GLY A 34 -4.29 -3.61 -4.56
C GLY A 34 -5.61 -4.37 -4.67
N ALA A 35 -5.80 -5.10 -5.77
CA ALA A 35 -7.03 -5.84 -6.01
C ALA A 35 -7.28 -6.94 -4.95
N ALA A 36 -6.24 -7.66 -4.54
CA ALA A 36 -6.33 -8.71 -3.53
C ALA A 36 -6.67 -8.17 -2.13
N SER A 37 -6.39 -6.90 -1.86
CA SER A 37 -6.78 -6.25 -0.59
C SER A 37 -8.31 -6.15 -0.46
N SER A 38 -9.05 -6.19 -1.57
CA SER A 38 -10.51 -6.22 -1.55
C SER A 38 -11.10 -7.43 -0.82
N LEU A 39 -10.37 -8.55 -0.77
CA LEU A 39 -10.81 -9.80 -0.16
C LEU A 39 -11.00 -9.71 1.36
N ILE A 40 -10.47 -8.67 2.01
CA ILE A 40 -10.42 -8.60 3.47
C ILE A 40 -11.28 -7.47 4.05
N TYR A 41 -11.82 -6.56 3.23
CA TYR A 41 -12.54 -5.38 3.76
C TYR A 41 -13.79 -5.74 4.55
N THR A 42 -14.50 -6.80 4.20
CA THR A 42 -15.66 -7.27 4.97
C THR A 42 -15.29 -7.85 6.32
N ASN A 43 -14.00 -8.18 6.54
CA ASN A 43 -13.49 -8.59 7.86
C ASN A 43 -13.00 -7.41 8.71
N VAL A 44 -12.75 -6.25 8.09
CA VAL A 44 -12.20 -5.05 8.77
C VAL A 44 -13.28 -3.98 8.99
N ILE A 45 -14.19 -3.82 8.02
CA ILE A 45 -15.26 -2.83 8.04
C ILE A 45 -16.55 -3.53 8.48
N PRO A 46 -17.20 -3.08 9.57
CA PRO A 46 -18.46 -3.68 10.01
C PRO A 46 -19.53 -3.61 8.93
N ALA A 47 -20.35 -4.66 8.81
CA ALA A 47 -21.44 -4.72 7.82
C ALA A 47 -22.35 -3.47 7.85
N LYS A 48 -22.74 -3.02 9.05
CA LYS A 48 -23.55 -1.80 9.23
C LYS A 48 -22.92 -0.54 8.62
N ALA A 49 -21.59 -0.44 8.62
CA ALA A 49 -20.88 0.68 8.00
C ALA A 49 -20.84 0.53 6.47
N LEU A 50 -20.67 -0.69 5.96
CA LEU A 50 -20.77 -0.97 4.52
C LEU A 50 -22.18 -0.69 3.99
N ASP A 51 -23.21 -1.10 4.73
CA ASP A 51 -24.61 -0.83 4.39
C ASP A 51 -24.86 0.68 4.31
N TRP A 52 -24.37 1.44 5.30
CA TRP A 52 -24.49 2.89 5.31
C TRP A 52 -23.75 3.57 4.14
N LEU A 53 -22.50 3.16 3.88
CA LEU A 53 -21.70 3.68 2.77
C LEU A 53 -22.32 3.36 1.40
N SER A 54 -22.91 2.17 1.25
CA SER A 54 -23.58 1.76 0.01
C SER A 54 -24.82 2.60 -0.30
N GLY A 55 -25.36 3.31 0.68
CA GLY A 55 -26.43 4.29 0.51
C GLY A 55 -26.04 5.52 -0.31
N PHE A 56 -24.74 5.71 -0.63
CA PHE A 56 -24.21 6.78 -1.47
C PHE A 56 -23.57 6.20 -2.74
N PRO A 57 -24.33 5.91 -3.81
CA PRO A 57 -23.84 5.09 -4.93
C PRO A 57 -22.59 5.61 -5.64
N GLU A 58 -22.48 6.93 -5.82
CA GLU A 58 -21.33 7.57 -6.46
C GLU A 58 -20.07 7.44 -5.60
N LEU A 59 -20.17 7.81 -4.32
CA LEU A 59 -19.07 7.68 -3.36
C LEU A 59 -18.70 6.21 -3.14
N TRP A 60 -19.68 5.31 -3.12
CA TRP A 60 -19.49 3.88 -2.99
C TRP A 60 -18.64 3.31 -4.12
N ALA A 61 -18.94 3.67 -5.37
CA ALA A 61 -18.15 3.23 -6.52
C ALA A 61 -16.68 3.68 -6.40
N GLN A 62 -16.47 4.96 -6.07
CA GLN A 62 -15.13 5.53 -5.87
C GLN A 62 -14.38 4.81 -4.73
N LEU A 63 -15.06 4.52 -3.62
CA LEU A 63 -14.49 3.83 -2.46
C LEU A 63 -14.06 2.41 -2.81
N VAL A 64 -14.88 1.65 -3.55
CA VAL A 64 -14.56 0.29 -4.00
C VAL A 64 -13.34 0.27 -4.91
N PHE A 65 -13.21 1.23 -5.84
CA PHE A 65 -12.01 1.35 -6.68
C PHE A 65 -10.76 1.72 -5.86
N ALA A 66 -10.88 2.65 -4.91
CA ALA A 66 -9.78 3.03 -4.02
C ALA A 66 -9.29 1.83 -3.20
N PHE A 67 -10.23 1.05 -2.66
CA PHE A 67 -9.99 -0.21 -1.95
C PHE A 67 -9.31 -1.28 -2.82
N ALA A 68 -9.64 -1.35 -4.11
CA ALA A 68 -8.95 -2.22 -5.04
C ALA A 68 -7.57 -1.69 -5.49
N GLY A 69 -7.10 -0.56 -4.94
CA GLY A 69 -5.87 0.11 -5.35
C GLY A 69 -5.93 0.70 -6.77
N GLN A 70 -7.13 0.84 -7.34
CA GLN A 70 -7.38 1.42 -8.66
C GLN A 70 -7.72 2.90 -8.52
N TYR A 71 -6.77 3.69 -7.99
CA TYR A 71 -6.99 5.10 -7.69
C TYR A 71 -7.37 5.93 -8.92
N GLU A 72 -6.92 5.53 -10.10
CA GLU A 72 -7.29 6.13 -11.38
C GLU A 72 -8.78 6.02 -11.72
N HIS A 73 -9.49 5.08 -11.08
CA HIS A 73 -10.94 4.90 -11.20
C HIS A 73 -11.70 5.38 -9.95
N ALA A 74 -10.99 5.91 -8.94
CA ALA A 74 -11.56 6.33 -7.67
C ALA A 74 -11.85 7.84 -7.57
N ASP A 75 -11.72 8.58 -8.69
CA ASP A 75 -12.05 10.01 -8.80
C ASP A 75 -11.43 10.83 -7.64
N ILE A 76 -12.19 11.75 -7.03
CA ILE A 76 -11.74 12.59 -5.91
C ILE A 76 -11.16 11.78 -4.74
N LEU A 77 -11.67 10.59 -4.43
CA LEU A 77 -11.08 9.74 -3.38
C LEU A 77 -9.70 9.22 -3.80
N GLY A 78 -9.53 8.86 -5.07
CA GLY A 78 -8.23 8.49 -5.63
C GLY A 78 -7.23 9.64 -5.57
N GLU A 79 -7.67 10.86 -5.88
CA GLU A 79 -6.84 12.06 -5.76
C GLU A 79 -6.40 12.32 -4.32
N ILE A 80 -7.33 12.28 -3.36
CA ILE A 80 -7.05 12.48 -1.94
C ILE A 80 -6.03 11.45 -1.44
N VAL A 81 -6.21 10.17 -1.78
CA VAL A 81 -5.29 9.10 -1.35
C VAL A 81 -3.90 9.28 -1.98
N SER A 82 -3.83 9.58 -3.28
CA SER A 82 -2.57 9.83 -3.99
C SER A 82 -1.81 11.04 -3.42
N GLN A 83 -2.53 12.11 -3.10
CA GLN A 83 -1.98 13.29 -2.44
C GLN A 83 -1.46 12.96 -1.04
N ALA A 84 -2.23 12.23 -0.23
CA ALA A 84 -1.82 11.82 1.10
C ALA A 84 -0.54 10.96 1.08
N ASP A 85 -0.44 10.00 0.14
CA ASP A 85 0.76 9.18 -0.05
C ASP A 85 1.99 10.03 -0.39
N GLN A 86 1.85 10.97 -1.34
CA GLN A 86 2.93 11.90 -1.70
C GLN A 86 3.38 12.77 -0.54
N ALA A 87 2.43 13.29 0.26
CA ALA A 87 2.73 14.08 1.43
C ALA A 87 3.48 13.26 2.49
N SER A 88 3.08 12.00 2.73
CA SER A 88 3.73 11.09 3.66
C SER A 88 5.18 10.79 3.26
N VAL A 89 5.41 10.45 1.98
CA VAL A 89 6.76 10.19 1.46
C VAL A 89 7.66 11.42 1.62
N ALA A 90 7.14 12.62 1.36
CA ALA A 90 7.94 13.81 1.50
C ALA A 90 8.25 14.17 2.95
N GLN A 91 7.32 13.94 3.88
CA GLN A 91 7.57 14.13 5.30
C GLN A 91 8.64 13.16 5.82
N GLU A 92 8.60 11.88 5.44
CA GLU A 92 9.62 10.89 5.81
C GLU A 92 11.01 11.24 5.26
N LEU A 93 11.08 11.88 4.09
CA LEU A 93 12.31 12.37 3.49
C LEU A 93 12.78 13.73 4.06
N GLY A 94 12.13 14.26 5.11
CA GLY A 94 12.46 15.53 5.76
C GLY A 94 12.04 16.77 4.98
N GLY A 95 11.12 16.63 4.02
CA GLY A 95 10.60 17.70 3.18
C GLY A 95 9.34 18.38 3.72
N ASN A 96 9.07 19.60 3.23
CA ASN A 96 7.83 20.32 3.52
C ASN A 96 6.70 19.79 2.61
N PRO A 97 5.57 19.29 3.14
CA PRO A 97 4.51 18.66 2.36
C PRO A 97 3.90 19.58 1.28
N GLY A 98 3.87 20.90 1.49
CA GLY A 98 3.45 21.86 0.46
C GLY A 98 4.42 21.98 -0.73
N ARG A 99 5.72 21.72 -0.50
CA ARG A 99 6.74 21.63 -1.56
C ARG A 99 6.76 20.26 -2.23
N ALA A 100 6.24 19.22 -1.60
CA ALA A 100 6.17 17.86 -2.15
C ALA A 100 5.16 17.74 -3.29
N MET A 101 3.97 18.31 -3.09
CA MET A 101 2.90 18.36 -4.09
C MET A 101 3.30 19.17 -5.34
N SER A 102 4.24 20.10 -5.19
CA SER A 102 4.76 20.96 -6.26
C SER A 102 6.15 20.55 -6.76
N ALA A 103 6.77 19.53 -6.15
CA ALA A 103 8.08 19.06 -6.53
C ALA A 103 8.01 18.28 -7.85
N PRO A 104 8.91 18.55 -8.81
CA PRO A 104 9.04 17.72 -10.00
C PRO A 104 9.23 16.25 -9.61
N ARG A 105 8.55 15.34 -10.31
CA ARG A 105 8.63 13.86 -10.08
C ARG A 105 10.06 13.30 -10.03
N GLN A 106 11.05 14.05 -10.51
CA GLN A 106 12.48 13.73 -10.49
C GLN A 106 13.28 14.71 -9.61
N SER A 107 13.07 14.67 -8.29
CA SER A 107 13.95 15.41 -7.36
C SER A 107 15.32 14.73 -7.24
N ILE A 108 16.37 15.51 -6.93
CA ILE A 108 17.73 15.00 -6.74
C ILE A 108 17.79 13.96 -5.61
N GLN A 109 16.99 14.15 -4.56
CA GLN A 109 16.88 13.20 -3.45
C GLN A 109 16.35 11.83 -3.92
N ARG A 110 15.37 11.84 -4.84
CA ARG A 110 14.83 10.61 -5.45
C ARG A 110 15.86 9.93 -6.34
N GLN A 111 16.55 10.70 -7.19
CA GLN A 111 17.63 10.17 -8.03
C GLN A 111 18.77 9.56 -7.19
N LEU A 112 19.11 10.19 -6.07
CA LEU A 112 20.12 9.69 -5.14
C LEU A 112 19.67 8.39 -4.45
N ALA A 113 18.45 8.33 -3.95
CA ALA A 113 17.89 7.12 -3.34
C ALA A 113 17.78 5.96 -4.33
N GLU A 114 17.44 6.26 -5.59
CA GLU A 114 17.35 5.29 -6.68
C GLU A 114 18.73 4.79 -7.10
N GLY A 115 19.72 5.69 -7.20
CA GLY A 115 21.12 5.34 -7.41
C GLY A 115 21.68 4.46 -6.28
N LEU A 116 21.37 4.77 -5.02
CA LEU A 116 21.75 3.93 -3.87
C LEU A 116 21.11 2.54 -3.93
N ARG A 117 19.81 2.45 -4.29
CA ARG A 117 19.13 1.16 -4.48
C ARG A 117 19.79 0.33 -5.58
N MET A 118 20.11 0.95 -6.71
CA MET A 118 20.80 0.29 -7.82
C MET A 118 22.18 -0.24 -7.38
N LEU A 119 22.95 0.56 -6.65
CA LEU A 119 24.25 0.14 -6.11
C LEU A 119 24.11 -1.04 -5.14
N ILE A 120 23.10 -1.03 -4.28
CA ILE A 120 22.83 -2.14 -3.34
C ILE A 120 22.32 -3.40 -4.06
N SER A 121 21.54 -3.26 -5.14
CA SER A 121 21.02 -4.43 -5.87
C SER A 121 22.04 -5.05 -6.83
N GLU A 122 22.90 -4.23 -7.44
CA GLU A 122 23.78 -4.67 -8.53
C GLU A 122 25.26 -4.75 -8.18
N LYS A 123 25.74 -3.92 -7.23
CA LYS A 123 27.18 -3.76 -6.96
C LYS A 123 27.61 -4.28 -5.59
N PHE A 124 26.79 -4.13 -4.56
CA PHE A 124 27.15 -4.51 -3.18
C PHE A 124 26.28 -5.66 -2.65
N LYS A 125 26.90 -6.63 -1.97
CA LYS A 125 26.17 -7.65 -1.21
C LYS A 125 25.95 -7.15 0.21
N LEU A 126 24.68 -6.98 0.61
CA LEU A 126 24.33 -6.62 1.99
C LEU A 126 24.82 -7.71 2.95
N ASN A 127 25.38 -7.30 4.09
CA ASN A 127 25.87 -8.16 5.18
C ASN A 127 26.96 -9.17 4.79
N GLN A 128 27.97 -8.75 4.01
CA GLN A 128 29.25 -9.46 4.02
C GLN A 128 30.13 -8.92 5.16
N PRO A 129 30.80 -9.79 5.94
CA PRO A 129 31.82 -9.34 6.89
C PRO A 129 33.02 -8.69 6.19
#